data_AF-A0A7J5YD15-F1
#
_entry.id   AF-A0A7J5YD15-F1
#
_cell.length_a   1.000
_cell.length_b   1.000
_cell.length_c   1.000
_cell.angle_alpha   90.00
_cell.angle_beta   90.00
_cell.angle_gamma   90.00
#
_symmetry.space_group_name_H-M   'P 1'
#
loop_
_entity.id
_entity.type
_entity.pdbx_description
1 polymer ?
#
loop_
_entity_poly.entity_id
_entity_poly.type
_entity_poly.pdbx_seq_one_letter_code
_entity_poly.pdbx_strand_id
1 'polypeptide(L)'
;MEIIPSSRESEFDNERESSQAGENEDSAFVKTGFNNWKKALEKCSVHKDSQCHKLAVMTRIQEPEPVNVQLSRELERRQQQARRNLMKIAGGVRYLARQGLAFRGDQKESGNLSQLLKYKATGDAELTSWLKGPLDFTSPELQNELLKLMANTIIK
;
A
#
# COMPACT_ATOMS: atom_id res chain seq x y z
N MET A 1 2.78 -40.79 -44.69
CA MET A 1 2.50 -40.75 -46.15
C MET A 1 1.06 -40.31 -46.25
N GLU A 2 0.68 -39.13 -46.72
CA GLU A 2 1.17 -38.19 -47.76
C GLU A 2 1.11 -36.76 -47.16
N ILE A 3 2.04 -35.81 -47.24
CA ILE A 3 2.78 -35.10 -48.32
C ILE A 3 1.91 -34.16 -49.19
N ILE A 4 1.98 -32.87 -48.82
CA ILE A 4 2.11 -31.63 -49.63
C ILE A 4 0.87 -30.71 -49.84
N PRO A 5 1.10 -29.37 -49.87
CA PRO A 5 0.30 -28.35 -49.20
C PRO A 5 -0.45 -27.44 -50.18
N SER A 6 -1.32 -26.58 -49.66
CA SER A 6 -1.94 -25.50 -50.43
C SER A 6 -1.53 -24.15 -49.88
N SER A 7 -0.64 -23.49 -50.61
CA SER A 7 -0.36 -22.07 -50.52
C SER A 7 -1.62 -21.28 -50.83
N ARG A 8 -2.00 -20.38 -49.92
CA ARG A 8 -2.60 -19.12 -50.33
C ARG A 8 -2.20 -18.04 -49.36
N GLU A 9 -1.23 -17.26 -49.82
CA GLU A 9 -0.90 -15.93 -49.35
C GLU A 9 -2.18 -15.11 -49.22
N SER A 10 -2.36 -14.50 -48.06
CA SER A 10 -2.93 -13.16 -47.99
C SER A 10 -2.24 -12.47 -46.84
N GLU A 11 -1.17 -11.78 -47.20
CA GLU A 11 -0.68 -10.57 -46.56
C GLU A 11 -1.87 -9.82 -45.95
N PHE A 12 -2.00 -9.88 -44.63
CA PHE A 12 -2.84 -8.94 -43.90
C PHE A 12 -1.87 -8.04 -43.18
N ASP A 13 -1.80 -6.84 -43.71
CA ASP A 13 -0.74 -5.88 -43.51
C ASP A 13 -0.43 -5.65 -42.04
N ASN A 14 0.87 -5.81 -41.80
CA ASN A 14 1.62 -5.25 -40.71
C ASN A 14 1.57 -3.71 -40.81
N GLU A 15 0.43 -3.13 -40.48
CA GLU A 15 0.34 -1.73 -40.04
C GLU A 15 0.07 -1.75 -38.55
N ARG A 16 1.14 -2.06 -37.79
CA ARG A 16 1.30 -1.42 -36.49
C ARG A 16 1.29 0.07 -36.80
N GLU A 17 0.18 0.74 -36.53
CA GLU A 17 0.13 2.18 -36.34
C GLU A 17 1.27 2.52 -35.39
N SER A 18 2.39 2.92 -35.98
CA SER A 18 3.55 3.42 -35.29
C SER A 18 3.05 4.62 -34.53
N SER A 19 2.96 4.45 -33.21
CA SER A 19 2.74 5.46 -32.19
C SER A 19 3.12 6.86 -32.69
N GLN A 20 2.12 7.59 -33.20
CA GLN A 20 2.26 8.99 -33.62
C GLN A 20 2.32 9.93 -32.40
N ALA A 21 2.96 9.45 -31.32
CA ALA A 21 3.29 10.18 -30.10
C ALA A 21 4.80 10.44 -29.98
N GLY A 22 5.64 9.73 -30.75
CA GLY A 22 7.10 9.84 -30.67
C GLY A 22 7.70 11.08 -31.37
N GLU A 23 6.98 11.71 -32.31
CA GLU A 23 7.50 12.87 -33.06
C GLU A 23 7.16 14.23 -32.44
N ASN A 24 6.31 14.26 -31.41
CA ASN A 24 5.94 15.46 -30.66
C ASN A 24 6.51 15.44 -29.23
N GLU A 25 7.69 14.84 -29.04
CA GLU A 25 8.45 14.97 -27.80
C GLU A 25 8.97 16.39 -27.69
N ASP A 26 8.29 17.21 -26.90
CA ASP A 26 8.77 18.55 -26.56
C ASP A 26 9.97 18.37 -25.60
N SER A 27 11.17 18.23 -26.18
CA SER A 27 12.43 17.85 -25.51
C SER A 27 12.73 18.70 -24.27
N ALA A 28 12.24 19.94 -24.24
CA ALA A 28 12.33 20.82 -23.08
C ALA A 28 11.59 20.29 -21.84
N PHE A 29 10.50 19.55 -21.99
CA PHE A 29 9.71 18.99 -20.88
C PHE A 29 10.18 17.60 -20.43
N VAL A 30 11.02 16.92 -21.21
CA VAL A 30 11.41 15.52 -20.95
C VAL A 30 12.92 15.35 -20.76
N LYS A 31 13.75 16.09 -21.49
CA LYS A 31 15.20 15.85 -21.60
C LYS A 31 16.06 17.05 -21.20
N THR A 32 15.82 18.23 -21.75
CA THR A 32 16.74 19.38 -21.60
C THR A 32 16.36 20.36 -20.50
N GLY A 33 15.08 20.48 -20.16
CA GLY A 33 14.60 21.46 -19.16
C GLY A 33 14.61 22.91 -19.65
N PHE A 34 14.29 23.83 -18.73
CA PHE A 34 14.29 25.29 -18.97
C PHE A 34 15.27 25.99 -18.03
N ASN A 35 16.08 26.90 -18.58
CA ASN A 35 16.96 27.79 -17.81
C ASN A 35 16.44 29.24 -17.76
N ASN A 36 15.36 29.55 -18.49
CA ASN A 36 14.69 30.85 -18.49
C ASN A 36 13.18 30.68 -18.27
N TRP A 37 12.71 31.11 -17.10
CA TRP A 37 11.32 30.93 -16.68
C TRP A 37 10.29 31.68 -17.52
N LYS A 38 10.65 32.81 -18.15
CA LYS A 38 9.74 33.51 -19.08
C LYS A 38 9.45 32.67 -20.31
N LYS A 39 10.51 32.08 -20.89
CA LYS A 39 10.39 31.16 -22.03
C LYS A 39 9.67 29.87 -21.65
N ALA A 40 9.87 29.38 -20.43
CA ALA A 40 9.14 28.23 -19.92
C ALA A 40 7.63 28.50 -19.87
N LEU A 41 7.21 29.67 -19.39
CA LEU A 41 5.80 30.04 -19.31
C LEU A 41 5.14 30.15 -20.69
N GLU A 42 5.83 30.79 -21.65
CA GLU A 42 5.39 30.85 -23.05
C GLU A 42 5.23 29.44 -23.65
N LYS A 43 6.22 28.57 -23.42
CA LYS A 43 6.19 27.18 -23.90
C LYS A 43 5.12 26.34 -23.22
N CYS A 44 4.87 26.50 -21.92
CA CYS A 44 3.74 25.87 -21.23
C CYS A 44 2.39 26.29 -21.84
N SER A 45 2.25 27.56 -22.23
CA SER A 45 1.03 28.03 -22.88
C SER A 45 0.77 27.38 -24.23
N VAL A 46 1.82 27.01 -24.97
CA VAL A 46 1.69 26.27 -26.24
C VAL A 46 1.51 24.78 -25.98
N HIS A 47 2.24 24.22 -25.01
CA HIS A 47 2.20 22.81 -24.66
C HIS A 47 0.81 22.34 -24.23
N LYS A 48 0.05 23.15 -23.47
CA LYS A 48 -1.31 22.78 -23.02
C LYS A 48 -2.25 22.40 -24.18
N ASP A 49 -2.04 23.00 -25.36
CA ASP A 49 -2.86 22.77 -26.56
C ASP A 49 -2.30 21.66 -27.47
N SER A 50 -1.09 21.16 -27.16
CA SER A 50 -0.41 20.10 -27.90
C SER A 50 -1.10 18.74 -27.78
N GLN A 51 -0.93 17.90 -28.79
CA GLN A 51 -1.48 16.54 -28.80
C GLN A 51 -0.85 15.66 -27.71
N CYS A 52 0.44 15.88 -27.40
CA CYS A 52 1.13 15.16 -26.33
C CYS A 52 0.45 15.42 -24.97
N HIS A 53 0.14 16.69 -24.65
CA HIS A 53 -0.58 17.04 -23.42
C HIS A 53 -1.98 16.41 -23.39
N LYS A 54 -2.74 16.52 -24.48
CA LYS A 54 -4.09 15.95 -24.59
C LYS A 54 -4.08 14.44 -24.40
N LEU A 55 -3.17 13.72 -25.06
CA LEU A 55 -3.01 12.28 -24.92
C LEU A 55 -2.65 11.91 -23.47
N ALA A 56 -1.70 12.61 -22.85
CA ALA A 56 -1.33 12.36 -21.45
C ALA A 56 -2.51 12.58 -20.48
N VAL A 57 -3.30 13.63 -20.69
CA VAL A 57 -4.53 13.89 -19.91
C VAL A 57 -5.57 12.80 -20.15
N MET A 58 -5.78 12.37 -21.39
CA MET A 58 -6.71 11.27 -21.70
C MET A 58 -6.26 9.96 -21.06
N THR A 59 -4.98 9.60 -21.15
CA THR A 59 -4.42 8.43 -20.46
C THR A 59 -4.63 8.52 -18.96
N ARG A 60 -4.39 9.68 -18.34
CA ARG A 60 -4.62 9.90 -16.92
C ARG A 60 -6.10 9.77 -16.52
N ILE A 61 -7.03 10.22 -17.37
CA ILE A 61 -8.47 10.06 -17.13
C ILE A 61 -8.89 8.59 -17.28
N GLN A 62 -8.21 7.84 -18.15
CA GLN A 62 -8.44 6.40 -18.34
C GLN A 62 -7.82 5.53 -17.23
N GLU A 63 -6.95 6.08 -16.37
CA GLU A 63 -6.44 5.36 -15.22
C GLU A 63 -7.61 4.98 -14.28
N PRO A 64 -7.70 3.70 -13.87
CA PRO A 64 -8.92 3.16 -13.27
C PRO A 64 -9.26 3.74 -11.90
N GLU A 65 -8.29 4.33 -11.20
CA GLU A 65 -8.50 4.85 -9.85
C GLU A 65 -7.62 6.09 -9.59
N PRO A 66 -8.21 7.25 -9.28
CA PRO A 66 -7.44 8.44 -8.91
C PRO A 66 -6.53 8.19 -7.72
N VAL A 67 -5.33 8.78 -7.72
CA VAL A 67 -4.32 8.61 -6.65
C VAL A 67 -4.89 8.92 -5.26
N ASN A 68 -5.76 9.92 -5.11
CA ASN A 68 -6.39 10.24 -3.83
C ASN A 68 -7.26 9.08 -3.32
N VAL A 69 -7.96 8.37 -4.19
CA VAL A 69 -8.78 7.21 -3.83
C VAL A 69 -7.87 6.04 -3.42
N GLN A 70 -6.78 5.81 -4.17
CA GLN A 70 -5.80 4.78 -3.83
C GLN A 70 -5.17 5.03 -2.44
N LEU A 71 -4.81 6.28 -2.15
CA LEU A 71 -4.27 6.69 -0.85
C LEU A 71 -5.30 6.51 0.28
N SER A 72 -6.55 6.90 0.06
CA SER A 72 -7.62 6.71 1.05
C SER A 72 -7.87 5.23 1.34
N ARG A 73 -7.90 4.39 0.30
CA ARG A 73 -8.06 2.94 0.44
C ARG A 73 -6.92 2.31 1.23
N GLU A 74 -5.68 2.68 0.92
CA GLU A 74 -4.52 2.13 1.62
C GLU A 74 -4.47 2.59 3.08
N LEU A 75 -4.83 3.85 3.35
CA LEU A 75 -4.97 4.35 4.71
C LEU A 75 -6.01 3.54 5.49
N GLU A 76 -7.19 3.33 4.92
CA GLU A 76 -8.24 2.53 5.55
C GLU A 76 -7.76 1.09 5.81
N ARG A 77 -7.14 0.45 4.82
CA ARG A 77 -6.59 -0.90 4.95
C ARG A 77 -5.61 -0.99 6.11
N ARG A 78 -4.69 -0.02 6.24
CA ARG A 78 -3.71 0.06 7.33
C ARG A 78 -4.38 0.28 8.69
N GLN A 79 -5.37 1.15 8.78
CA GLN A 79 -6.13 1.37 10.03
C GLN A 79 -6.88 0.12 10.46
N GLN A 80 -7.55 -0.57 9.54
CA GLN A 80 -8.25 -1.82 9.83
C GLN A 80 -7.27 -2.90 10.30
N GLN A 81 -6.12 -3.03 9.65
CA GLN A 81 -5.08 -3.97 10.05
C GLN A 81 -4.53 -3.66 11.46
N ALA A 82 -4.23 -2.40 11.74
CA ALA A 82 -3.78 -1.96 13.06
C ALA A 82 -4.82 -2.27 14.14
N ARG A 83 -6.11 -1.98 13.88
CA ARG A 83 -7.20 -2.27 14.80
C ARG A 83 -7.34 -3.77 15.06
N ARG A 84 -7.28 -4.61 14.02
CA ARG A 84 -7.35 -6.08 14.17
C ARG A 84 -6.22 -6.60 15.06
N ASN A 85 -4.99 -6.14 14.85
CA ASN A 85 -3.83 -6.59 15.63
C ASN A 85 -3.89 -6.09 17.07
N LEU A 86 -4.28 -4.82 17.30
CA LEU A 86 -4.47 -4.28 18.65
C LEU A 86 -5.55 -5.07 19.42
N MET A 87 -6.65 -5.45 18.76
CA MET A 87 -7.70 -6.27 19.38
C MET A 87 -7.21 -7.66 19.79
N LYS A 88 -6.29 -8.27 19.02
CA LYS A 88 -5.65 -9.54 19.42
C LYS A 88 -4.80 -9.37 20.67
N ILE A 89 -4.03 -8.27 20.76
CA ILE A 89 -3.22 -7.92 21.95
C ILE A 89 -4.13 -7.70 23.16
N ALA A 90 -5.14 -6.84 23.04
CA ALA A 90 -6.12 -6.60 24.10
C ALA A 90 -6.83 -7.89 24.54
N GLY A 91 -7.16 -8.77 23.60
CA GLY A 91 -7.69 -10.10 23.88
C GLY A 91 -6.74 -10.99 24.68
N GLY A 92 -5.43 -10.90 24.43
CA GLY A 92 -4.39 -11.58 25.21
C GLY A 92 -4.29 -11.05 26.64
N VAL A 93 -4.26 -9.71 26.80
CA VAL A 93 -4.27 -9.04 28.11
C VAL A 93 -5.50 -9.47 28.90
N ARG A 94 -6.69 -9.38 28.29
CA ARG A 94 -7.95 -9.79 28.92
C ARG A 94 -7.95 -11.26 29.34
N TYR A 95 -7.42 -12.14 28.49
CA TYR A 95 -7.34 -13.57 28.79
C TYR A 95 -6.50 -13.81 30.05
N LEU A 96 -5.28 -13.27 30.10
CA LEU A 96 -4.40 -13.43 31.25
C LEU A 96 -4.97 -12.78 32.52
N ALA A 97 -5.58 -11.60 32.39
CA ALA A 97 -6.19 -10.88 33.50
C ALA A 97 -7.29 -11.71 34.16
N ARG A 98 -8.14 -12.35 33.34
CA ARG A 98 -9.21 -13.23 33.83
C ARG A 98 -8.70 -14.50 34.51
N GLN A 99 -7.52 -14.99 34.12
CA GLN A 99 -6.87 -16.15 34.74
C GLN A 99 -6.04 -15.76 35.99
N GLY A 100 -5.91 -14.47 36.30
CA GLY A 100 -5.02 -14.00 37.37
C GLY A 100 -3.54 -14.23 37.09
N LEU A 101 -3.16 -14.40 35.82
CA LEU A 101 -1.77 -14.64 35.42
C LEU A 101 -1.03 -13.33 35.19
N ALA A 102 0.22 -13.27 35.64
CA ALA A 102 1.10 -12.14 35.36
C ALA A 102 1.31 -11.97 33.85
N PHE A 103 1.33 -10.73 33.35
CA PHE A 103 1.57 -10.48 31.92
C PHE A 103 3.05 -10.56 31.56
N ARG A 104 3.91 -10.18 32.51
CA ARG A 104 5.35 -9.98 32.36
C ARG A 104 6.10 -11.10 33.05
N GLY A 105 7.27 -11.43 32.51
CA GLY A 105 8.27 -12.27 33.15
C GLY A 105 9.47 -11.43 33.55
N ASP A 106 10.50 -12.08 34.08
CA ASP A 106 11.78 -11.45 34.40
C ASP A 106 12.45 -10.83 33.15
N GLN A 107 12.28 -11.50 32.01
CA GLN A 107 12.66 -10.97 30.70
C GLN A 107 11.43 -10.64 29.88
N LYS A 108 11.53 -9.63 29.02
CA LYS A 108 10.44 -9.21 28.12
C LYS A 108 9.92 -10.37 27.27
N GLU A 109 10.83 -11.19 26.75
CA GLU A 109 10.49 -12.30 25.86
C GLU A 109 9.94 -13.54 26.56
N SER A 110 10.14 -13.66 27.87
CA SER A 110 9.66 -14.79 28.67
C SER A 110 8.29 -14.54 29.30
N GLY A 111 7.77 -13.31 29.25
CA GLY A 111 6.45 -12.99 29.81
C GLY A 111 5.30 -13.73 29.14
N ASN A 112 4.28 -14.09 29.94
CA ASN A 112 3.12 -14.85 29.48
C ASN A 112 2.39 -14.18 28.30
N LEU A 113 2.32 -12.84 28.29
CA LEU A 113 1.68 -12.12 27.18
C LEU A 113 2.49 -12.27 25.88
N SER A 114 3.82 -12.15 25.94
CA SER A 114 4.69 -12.33 24.77
C SER A 114 4.56 -13.73 24.20
N GLN A 115 4.62 -14.76 25.06
CA GLN A 115 4.45 -16.15 24.63
C GLN A 115 3.07 -16.43 24.03
N LEU A 116 2.00 -15.93 24.67
CA LEU A 116 0.63 -16.08 24.18
C LEU A 116 0.44 -15.43 22.80
N LEU A 117 1.01 -14.25 22.60
CA LEU A 117 0.91 -13.53 21.32
C LEU A 117 1.74 -14.20 20.23
N LYS A 118 2.93 -14.71 20.54
CA LYS A 118 3.73 -15.54 19.61
C LYS A 118 2.97 -16.80 19.20
N TYR A 119 2.34 -17.48 20.16
CA TYR A 119 1.50 -18.64 19.87
C TYR A 119 0.32 -18.25 18.95
N LYS A 120 -0.41 -17.18 19.28
CA LYS A 120 -1.52 -16.68 18.46
C LYS A 120 -1.08 -16.17 17.07
N ALA A 121 0.16 -15.75 16.93
CA ALA A 121 0.72 -15.33 15.65
C ALA A 121 1.08 -16.52 14.73
N THR A 122 1.06 -17.75 15.25
CA THR A 122 1.25 -18.96 14.44
C THR A 122 0.16 -19.06 13.37
N GLY A 123 0.53 -18.93 12.11
CA GLY A 123 -0.41 -18.91 10.97
C GLY A 123 -0.98 -17.53 10.64
N ASP A 124 -0.58 -16.48 11.37
CA ASP A 124 -1.00 -15.09 11.13
C ASP A 124 0.24 -14.23 10.81
N ALA A 125 0.51 -14.10 9.51
CA ALA A 125 1.64 -13.32 9.01
C ALA A 125 1.52 -11.82 9.38
N GLU A 126 0.30 -11.28 9.44
CA GLU A 126 0.06 -9.88 9.79
C GLU A 126 0.43 -9.61 11.25
N LEU A 127 -0.04 -10.46 12.18
CA LEU A 127 0.30 -10.33 13.59
C LEU A 127 1.79 -10.58 13.83
N THR A 128 2.38 -11.56 13.14
CA THR A 128 3.81 -11.84 13.23
C THR A 128 4.66 -10.64 12.81
N SER A 129 4.32 -10.00 11.68
CA SER A 129 4.99 -8.78 11.22
C SER A 129 4.79 -7.62 12.20
N TRP A 130 3.58 -7.47 12.75
CA TRP A 130 3.24 -6.43 13.72
C TRP A 130 4.05 -6.53 15.01
N LEU A 131 4.21 -7.75 15.55
CA LEU A 131 4.98 -7.99 16.78
C LEU A 131 6.49 -7.78 16.61
N LYS A 132 7.01 -7.96 15.37
CA LYS A 132 8.41 -7.69 15.02
C LYS A 132 8.66 -6.23 14.59
N GLY A 133 7.61 -5.41 14.54
CA GLY A 133 7.69 -4.02 14.12
C GLY A 133 8.56 -3.16 15.04
N PRO A 134 8.92 -1.95 14.60
CA PRO A 134 9.76 -1.04 15.38
C PRO A 134 9.06 -0.50 16.64
N LEU A 135 7.73 -0.53 16.69
CA LEU A 135 6.92 -0.05 17.80
C LEU A 135 6.53 -1.21 18.72
N ASP A 136 6.79 -1.05 20.01
CA ASP A 136 6.43 -2.05 21.01
C ASP A 136 4.99 -1.88 21.49
N PHE A 137 4.05 -2.55 20.82
CA PHE A 137 2.63 -2.59 21.21
C PHE A 137 2.35 -3.51 22.41
N THR A 138 3.39 -4.10 23.00
CA THR A 138 3.32 -4.99 24.14
C THR A 138 4.06 -4.43 25.35
N SER A 139 4.38 -3.13 25.34
CA SER A 139 5.11 -2.50 26.44
C SER A 139 4.35 -2.56 27.76
N PRO A 140 5.04 -2.53 28.92
CA PRO A 140 4.41 -2.45 30.23
C PRO A 140 3.35 -1.35 30.35
N GLU A 141 3.61 -0.18 29.78
CA GLU A 141 2.74 0.99 29.82
C GLU A 141 1.42 0.72 29.09
N LEU A 142 1.50 0.20 27.85
CA LEU A 142 0.32 -0.15 27.06
C LEU A 142 -0.49 -1.27 27.70
N GLN A 143 0.18 -2.27 28.28
CA GLN A 143 -0.51 -3.34 29.03
C GLN A 143 -1.33 -2.76 30.19
N ASN A 144 -0.75 -1.83 30.95
CA ASN A 144 -1.42 -1.17 32.07
C ASN A 144 -2.58 -0.30 31.58
N GLU A 145 -2.40 0.44 30.49
CA GLU A 145 -3.45 1.27 29.89
C GLU A 145 -4.64 0.41 29.43
N LEU A 146 -4.39 -0.66 28.68
CA LEU A 146 -5.43 -1.60 28.26
C LEU A 146 -6.15 -2.21 29.46
N LEU A 147 -5.43 -2.57 30.52
CA LEU A 147 -6.04 -3.10 31.74
C LEU A 147 -6.93 -2.06 32.44
N LYS A 148 -6.47 -0.80 32.55
CA LYS A 148 -7.27 0.31 33.12
C LYS A 148 -8.52 0.58 32.30
N LEU A 149 -8.42 0.62 30.97
CA LEU A 149 -9.56 0.80 30.09
C LEU A 149 -10.58 -0.33 30.29
N MET A 150 -10.13 -1.58 30.35
CA MET A 150 -11.01 -2.72 30.64
C MET A 150 -11.66 -2.63 32.02
N ALA A 151 -10.91 -2.25 33.05
CA ALA A 151 -11.46 -2.09 34.40
C ALA A 151 -12.53 -0.98 34.46
N ASN A 152 -12.27 0.16 33.82
CA ASN A 152 -13.21 1.29 33.74
C ASN A 152 -14.50 0.95 32.98
N THR A 153 -14.50 -0.05 32.09
CA THR A 153 -15.76 -0.50 31.46
C THR A 153 -16.66 -1.29 32.41
N ILE A 154 -16.11 -1.80 33.52
CA ILE A 154 -16.84 -2.62 34.50
C ILE A 154 -17.33 -1.74 35.66
N ILE A 155 -16.49 -0.81 36.11
CA ILE A 155 -16.80 0.12 37.19
C ILE A 155 -17.59 1.30 36.58
N LYS A 156 -18.90 1.34 36.81
CA LYS A 156 -19.78 2.48 36.47
C LYS A 156 -19.83 3.49 37.61
#